data_AF-B1ZC46-F1
#
_entry.id   AF-B1ZC46-F1
#
_cell.length_a   1.000
_cell.length_b   1.000
_cell.length_c   1.000
_cell.angle_alpha   90.00
_cell.angle_beta   90.00
_cell.angle_gamma   90.00
#
_symmetry.space_group_name_H-M   'P 1'
#
loop_
_entity.id
_entity.type
_entity.pdbx_description
1 polymer ?
#
loop_
_entity_poly.entity_id
_entity_poly.type
_entity_poly.pdbx_seq_one_letter_code
_entity_poly.pdbx_strand_id
1 'polypeptide(L)'
;MTPAAFIDALAALRFRDAFNPYAVVCPDHDGADAPQIRRENLRLVPEAALAGGVDPIWIARDLGYRGGRRTGLALTDEAHLPAHAGLHGQLPLSRAARGPAVAERTATVTWQVLRHLRRPVFLWNVFPLHPHASGGPLPNRCHSRSRTAGFPPPPRMAGLGTAPSHHGRYHEGR
;
A
#
# COMPACT_ATOMS: atom_id res chain seq x y z
N MET A 1 -8.72 2.71 -22.95
CA MET A 1 -7.43 2.13 -22.52
C MET A 1 -7.72 0.74 -21.97
N THR A 2 -7.01 -0.31 -22.39
CA THR A 2 -7.19 -1.67 -21.85
C THR A 2 -6.43 -1.83 -20.53
N PRO A 3 -6.80 -2.80 -19.66
CA PRO A 3 -6.03 -3.10 -18.45
C PRO A 3 -4.55 -3.38 -18.74
N ALA A 4 -4.26 -4.14 -19.79
CA ALA A 4 -2.90 -4.43 -20.23
C ALA A 4 -2.12 -3.15 -20.60
N ALA A 5 -2.71 -2.27 -21.43
CA ALA A 5 -2.06 -1.02 -21.82
C ALA A 5 -1.83 -0.08 -20.62
N PHE A 6 -2.75 -0.07 -19.65
CA PHE A 6 -2.59 0.67 -18.41
C PHE A 6 -1.41 0.14 -17.57
N ILE A 7 -1.32 -1.19 -17.41
CA ILE A 7 -0.24 -1.83 -16.66
C ILE A 7 1.11 -1.61 -17.34
N ASP A 8 1.17 -1.67 -18.67
CA ASP A 8 2.39 -1.38 -19.42
C ASP A 8 2.84 0.07 -19.25
N ALA A 9 1.90 1.02 -19.33
CA ALA A 9 2.18 2.43 -19.05
C ALA A 9 2.71 2.62 -17.62
N LEU A 10 2.09 1.95 -16.64
CA LEU A 10 2.52 2.00 -15.25
C LEU A 10 3.91 1.38 -15.05
N ALA A 11 4.21 0.26 -15.71
CA ALA A 11 5.50 -0.40 -15.69
C ALA A 11 6.58 0.38 -16.45
N ALA A 12 6.22 1.28 -17.36
CA ALA A 12 7.16 2.16 -18.05
C ALA A 12 7.60 3.36 -17.18
N LEU A 13 6.85 3.70 -16.12
CA LEU A 13 7.18 4.85 -15.27
C LEU A 13 8.56 4.70 -14.60
N ARG A 14 9.34 5.78 -14.64
CA ARG A 14 10.65 5.89 -13.97
C ARG A 14 10.68 7.18 -13.16
N PHE A 15 11.07 7.06 -11.89
CA PHE A 15 11.24 8.19 -10.99
C PHE A 15 12.58 8.04 -10.28
N ARG A 16 13.26 9.16 -10.03
CA ARG A 16 14.54 9.17 -9.30
C ARG A 16 14.40 8.60 -7.88
N ASP A 17 13.29 8.93 -7.23
CA ASP A 17 13.09 8.71 -5.80
C ASP A 17 11.89 7.78 -5.52
N ALA A 18 11.58 6.86 -6.43
CA ALA A 18 10.56 5.85 -6.21
C ALA A 18 10.91 4.50 -6.84
N PHE A 19 10.60 3.42 -6.12
CA PHE A 19 10.66 2.05 -6.59
C PHE A 19 9.40 1.68 -7.40
N ASN A 20 9.57 1.36 -8.68
CA ASN A 20 8.48 0.79 -9.50
C ASN A 20 8.39 -0.74 -9.34
N PRO A 21 7.38 -1.28 -8.63
CA PRO A 21 7.28 -2.71 -8.38
C PRO A 21 6.92 -3.52 -9.64
N TYR A 22 6.32 -2.88 -10.63
CA TYR A 22 5.92 -3.52 -11.88
C TYR A 22 7.05 -3.57 -12.89
N ALA A 23 8.18 -2.91 -12.63
CA ALA A 23 9.31 -2.85 -13.56
C ALA A 23 10.62 -3.42 -12.99
N VAL A 24 10.75 -3.47 -11.66
CA VAL A 24 12.05 -3.71 -11.03
C VAL A 24 11.97 -4.87 -10.05
N VAL A 25 12.98 -5.74 -10.14
CA VAL A 25 13.25 -6.82 -9.19
C VAL A 25 14.08 -6.25 -8.03
N CYS A 26 13.63 -6.46 -6.79
CA CYS A 26 14.48 -6.24 -5.63
C CYS A 26 15.45 -7.41 -5.41
N PRO A 27 16.78 -7.19 -5.44
CA PRO A 27 17.75 -8.26 -5.26
C PRO A 27 17.63 -8.97 -3.90
N ASP A 28 17.28 -8.24 -2.85
CA ASP A 28 17.22 -8.76 -1.48
C ASP A 28 15.99 -9.62 -1.20
N HIS A 29 14.89 -9.41 -1.94
CA HIS A 29 13.57 -9.89 -1.54
C HIS A 29 12.80 -10.58 -2.65
N ASP A 30 13.01 -10.23 -3.91
CA ASP A 30 12.17 -10.69 -5.01
C ASP A 30 12.70 -11.97 -5.67
N GLY A 31 11.80 -12.79 -6.19
CA GLY A 31 12.14 -13.77 -7.23
C GLY A 31 12.44 -13.09 -8.57
N ALA A 32 12.97 -13.85 -9.54
CA ALA A 32 13.29 -13.30 -10.87
C ALA A 32 12.05 -12.73 -11.59
N ASP A 33 10.90 -13.40 -11.44
CA ASP A 33 9.64 -13.02 -12.11
C ASP A 33 8.75 -12.08 -11.28
N ALA A 34 9.32 -11.44 -10.25
CA ALA A 34 8.53 -10.65 -9.31
C ALA A 34 7.75 -9.48 -9.96
N PRO A 35 8.31 -8.70 -10.91
CA PRO A 35 7.55 -7.71 -11.66
C PRO A 35 6.35 -8.31 -12.40
N GLN A 36 6.53 -9.47 -13.04
CA GLN A 36 5.51 -10.16 -13.83
C GLN A 36 4.38 -10.64 -12.91
N ILE A 37 4.71 -11.23 -11.76
CA ILE A 37 3.73 -11.64 -10.75
C ILE A 37 2.91 -10.43 -10.26
N ARG A 38 3.58 -9.29 -9.99
CA ARG A 38 2.90 -8.08 -9.52
C ARG A 38 2.02 -7.45 -10.59
N ARG A 39 2.42 -7.50 -11.87
CA ARG A 39 1.58 -7.08 -12.99
C ARG A 39 0.35 -7.95 -13.11
N GLU A 40 0.49 -9.27 -12.98
CA GLU A 40 -0.65 -10.19 -13.05
C GLU A 40 -1.61 -9.98 -11.88
N ASN A 41 -1.11 -9.85 -10.65
CA ASN A 41 -1.94 -9.48 -9.50
C ASN A 41 -2.70 -8.16 -9.75
N LEU A 42 -2.00 -7.13 -10.27
CA LEU A 42 -2.59 -5.83 -10.59
C LEU A 42 -3.59 -5.91 -11.75
N ARG A 43 -3.47 -6.87 -12.66
CA ARG A 43 -4.43 -7.11 -13.74
C ARG A 43 -5.72 -7.72 -13.22
N LEU A 44 -5.59 -8.78 -12.40
CA LEU A 44 -6.70 -9.55 -11.87
C LEU A 44 -7.63 -8.72 -10.98
N VAL A 45 -7.07 -7.86 -10.11
CA VAL A 45 -7.87 -7.15 -9.09
C VAL A 45 -8.85 -6.13 -9.70
N PRO A 46 -8.44 -5.17 -10.56
CA PRO A 46 -9.36 -4.24 -11.21
C PRO A 46 -10.34 -4.94 -12.15
N GLU A 47 -9.93 -5.98 -12.87
CA GLU A 47 -10.84 -6.75 -13.72
C GLU A 47 -11.96 -7.39 -12.90
N ALA A 48 -11.61 -8.04 -11.78
CA ALA A 48 -12.59 -8.64 -10.88
C ALA A 48 -13.48 -7.60 -10.20
N ALA A 49 -12.90 -6.46 -9.78
CA ALA A 49 -13.67 -5.36 -9.20
C ALA A 49 -14.67 -4.75 -10.20
N LEU A 50 -14.26 -4.57 -11.47
CA LEU A 50 -15.15 -4.08 -12.53
C LEU A 50 -16.26 -5.08 -12.84
N ALA A 51 -15.96 -6.37 -12.89
CA ALA A 51 -16.94 -7.42 -13.13
C ALA A 51 -17.98 -7.52 -12.00
N GLY A 52 -17.57 -7.30 -10.75
CA GLY A 52 -18.44 -7.34 -9.56
C GLY A 52 -19.16 -6.03 -9.23
N GLY A 53 -18.86 -4.94 -9.96
CA GLY A 53 -19.30 -3.59 -9.62
C GLY A 53 -18.36 -2.92 -8.60
N VAL A 54 -17.85 -1.74 -8.96
CA VAL A 54 -16.90 -0.98 -8.13
C VAL A 54 -17.66 -0.02 -7.21
N ASP A 55 -18.03 -0.47 -6.02
CA ASP A 55 -18.50 0.39 -4.93
C ASP A 55 -18.33 -0.30 -3.56
N PRO A 56 -17.52 0.23 -2.62
CA PRO A 56 -16.85 1.53 -2.60
C PRO A 56 -15.38 1.43 -3.04
N ILE A 57 -14.76 2.60 -3.27
CA ILE A 57 -13.33 2.74 -3.55
C ILE A 57 -12.62 3.36 -2.35
N TRP A 58 -11.53 2.73 -1.89
CA TRP A 58 -10.64 3.30 -0.89
C TRP A 58 -9.31 3.70 -1.53
N ILE A 59 -8.97 4.99 -1.37
CA ILE A 59 -7.78 5.59 -1.96
C ILE A 59 -6.72 5.82 -0.87
N ALA A 60 -5.53 5.28 -1.09
CA ALA A 60 -4.34 5.54 -0.31
C ALA A 60 -3.33 6.40 -1.09
N ARG A 61 -2.32 6.93 -0.41
CA ARG A 61 -1.34 7.85 -1.02
C ARG A 61 -0.36 7.11 -1.93
N ASP A 62 0.46 6.23 -1.37
CA ASP A 62 1.54 5.51 -2.06
C ASP A 62 1.74 4.08 -1.53
N LEU A 63 2.49 3.25 -2.26
CA LEU A 63 2.74 1.88 -1.84
C LEU A 63 3.72 1.82 -0.66
N GLY A 64 3.32 1.14 0.40
CA GLY A 64 4.18 0.88 1.56
C GLY A 64 5.32 -0.10 1.25
N TYR A 65 6.45 0.08 1.95
CA TYR A 65 7.66 -0.74 1.76
C TYR A 65 7.43 -2.23 2.04
N ARG A 66 6.65 -2.54 3.10
CA ARG A 66 6.33 -3.91 3.53
C ARG A 66 5.02 -4.41 2.95
N GLY A 67 4.20 -3.50 2.43
CA GLY A 67 2.93 -3.80 1.78
C GLY A 67 3.03 -3.81 0.25
N GLY A 68 2.36 -2.84 -0.37
CA GLY A 68 2.11 -2.78 -1.81
C GLY A 68 3.35 -2.84 -2.70
N ARG A 69 4.51 -2.40 -2.20
CA ARG A 69 5.79 -2.58 -2.91
C ARG A 69 6.08 -4.06 -3.22
N ARG A 70 5.80 -4.96 -2.27
CA ARG A 70 6.09 -6.39 -2.36
C ARG A 70 4.99 -7.14 -3.12
N THR A 71 3.74 -6.74 -2.96
CA THR A 71 2.55 -7.43 -3.52
C THR A 71 2.09 -6.87 -4.86
N GLY A 72 2.43 -5.62 -5.17
CA GLY A 72 1.89 -4.87 -6.31
C GLY A 72 0.49 -4.30 -6.08
N LEU A 73 -0.07 -4.46 -4.87
CA LEU A 73 -1.48 -4.17 -4.58
C LEU A 73 -1.63 -3.12 -3.48
N ALA A 74 -2.61 -2.24 -3.65
CA ALA A 74 -2.90 -1.17 -2.70
C ALA A 74 -3.30 -1.71 -1.33
N LEU A 75 -2.79 -1.07 -0.27
CA LEU A 75 -3.11 -1.39 1.13
C LEU A 75 -2.99 -2.88 1.50
N THR A 76 -2.14 -3.64 0.79
CA THR A 76 -2.06 -5.10 0.90
C THR A 76 -0.62 -5.54 1.09
N ASP A 77 -0.36 -6.21 2.21
CA ASP A 77 0.90 -6.89 2.49
C ASP A 77 0.79 -8.39 2.17
N GLU A 78 1.90 -9.12 2.30
CA GLU A 78 1.90 -10.55 1.94
C GLU A 78 1.09 -11.40 2.92
N ALA A 79 0.94 -10.97 4.18
CA ALA A 79 0.12 -11.67 5.16
C ALA A 79 -1.38 -11.56 4.84
N HIS A 80 -1.80 -10.46 4.20
CA HIS A 80 -3.19 -10.21 3.81
C HIS A 80 -3.48 -10.46 2.33
N LEU A 81 -2.48 -10.90 1.54
CA LEU A 81 -2.67 -11.26 0.14
C LEU A 81 -3.77 -12.33 -0.07
N PRO A 82 -3.88 -13.40 0.76
CA PRO A 82 -4.98 -14.35 0.65
C PRO A 82 -6.35 -13.74 0.94
N ALA A 83 -6.43 -12.76 1.85
CA ALA A 83 -7.67 -12.05 2.12
C ALA A 83 -8.09 -11.16 0.94
N HIS A 84 -7.11 -10.54 0.25
CA HIS A 84 -7.37 -9.80 -0.98
C HIS A 84 -7.83 -10.72 -2.11
N ALA A 85 -7.25 -11.91 -2.24
CA ALA A 85 -7.70 -12.88 -3.22
C ALA A 85 -9.20 -13.20 -3.07
N GLY A 86 -9.70 -13.29 -1.84
CA GLY A 86 -11.12 -13.54 -1.56
C GLY A 86 -12.04 -12.33 -1.72
N LEU A 87 -11.53 -11.11 -1.93
CA LEU A 87 -12.34 -9.89 -1.84
C LEU A 87 -13.34 -9.74 -3.00
N HIS A 88 -12.96 -10.15 -4.21
CA HIS A 88 -13.75 -10.03 -5.44
C HIS A 88 -14.03 -11.39 -6.11
N GLY A 89 -14.12 -12.46 -5.30
CA GLY A 89 -14.24 -13.83 -5.80
C GLY A 89 -12.86 -14.44 -6.05
N GLN A 90 -12.54 -15.49 -5.29
CA GLN A 90 -11.22 -16.10 -5.13
C GLN A 90 -10.27 -15.97 -6.34
N LEU A 91 -9.41 -14.95 -6.30
CA LEU A 91 -8.43 -14.66 -7.35
C LEU A 91 -7.14 -15.46 -7.15
N PRO A 92 -6.44 -15.86 -8.23
CA PRO A 92 -5.16 -16.58 -8.14
C PRO A 92 -3.97 -15.64 -7.84
N LEU A 93 -4.08 -14.81 -6.79
CA LEU A 93 -3.01 -13.88 -6.42
C LEU A 93 -1.79 -14.62 -5.90
N SER A 94 -0.61 -14.19 -6.35
CA SER A 94 0.66 -14.88 -6.06
C SER A 94 1.66 -13.97 -5.37
N ARG A 95 2.49 -14.55 -4.49
CA ARG A 95 3.59 -13.82 -3.84
C ARG A 95 4.75 -13.63 -4.81
N ALA A 96 5.22 -12.40 -4.94
CA ALA A 96 6.38 -12.05 -5.76
C ALA A 96 7.71 -12.11 -4.99
N ALA A 97 7.65 -12.02 -3.65
CA ALA A 97 8.82 -12.01 -2.80
C ALA A 97 9.09 -13.37 -2.15
N ARG A 98 10.38 -13.64 -1.91
CA ARG A 98 10.92 -14.85 -1.29
C ARG A 98 10.84 -14.79 0.23
N GLY A 99 10.91 -15.96 0.85
CA GLY A 99 10.95 -16.11 2.31
C GLY A 99 9.57 -15.99 2.98
N PRO A 100 9.53 -15.79 4.30
CA PRO A 100 8.28 -15.67 5.05
C PRO A 100 7.44 -14.47 4.60
N ALA A 101 6.12 -14.58 4.72
CA ALA A 101 5.22 -13.47 4.47
C ALA A 101 5.45 -12.33 5.47
N VAL A 102 5.45 -11.10 4.96
CA VAL A 102 5.66 -9.89 5.77
C VAL A 102 4.33 -9.17 5.99
N ALA A 103 4.07 -8.80 7.25
CA ALA A 103 2.97 -7.91 7.62
C ALA A 103 3.43 -6.44 7.68
N GLU A 104 2.52 -5.53 7.32
CA GLU A 104 2.62 -4.08 7.43
C GLU A 104 1.50 -3.54 8.33
N ARG A 105 1.84 -2.61 9.24
CA ARG A 105 0.88 -2.10 10.24
C ARG A 105 -0.35 -1.47 9.58
N THR A 106 -0.17 -0.64 8.55
CA THR A 106 -1.27 0.01 7.85
C THR A 106 -2.19 -1.02 7.19
N ALA A 107 -1.63 -1.97 6.44
CA ALA A 107 -2.40 -3.05 5.84
C ALA A 107 -3.16 -3.86 6.92
N THR A 108 -2.50 -4.20 8.03
CA THR A 108 -3.14 -4.93 9.15
C THR A 108 -4.39 -4.21 9.66
N VAL A 109 -4.31 -2.91 9.90
CA VAL A 109 -5.48 -2.11 10.34
C VAL A 109 -6.54 -2.05 9.24
N THR A 110 -6.16 -1.78 7.99
CA THR A 110 -7.09 -1.77 6.85
C THR A 110 -7.85 -3.09 6.72
N TRP A 111 -7.14 -4.22 6.75
CA TRP A 111 -7.74 -5.55 6.61
C TRP A 111 -8.53 -5.98 7.84
N GLN A 112 -8.25 -5.44 9.03
CA GLN A 112 -9.16 -5.56 10.17
C GLN A 112 -10.50 -4.88 9.87
N VAL A 113 -10.50 -3.65 9.33
CA VAL A 113 -11.75 -2.94 9.01
C VAL A 113 -12.50 -3.61 7.85
N LEU A 114 -11.80 -3.98 6.76
CA LEU A 114 -12.42 -4.63 5.60
C LEU A 114 -13.18 -5.91 5.97
N ARG A 115 -12.62 -6.71 6.89
CA ARG A 115 -13.28 -7.93 7.40
C ARG A 115 -14.63 -7.66 8.07
N HIS A 116 -14.84 -6.47 8.63
CA HIS A 116 -16.11 -6.09 9.25
C HIS A 116 -17.14 -5.54 8.27
N LEU A 117 -16.71 -4.97 7.13
CA LEU A 117 -17.61 -4.36 6.15
C LEU A 117 -18.43 -5.36 5.34
N ARG A 118 -17.99 -6.63 5.24
CA ARG A 118 -18.69 -7.74 4.56
C ARG A 118 -19.17 -7.41 3.13
N ARG A 119 -18.53 -6.46 2.47
CA ARG A 119 -18.74 -6.10 1.06
C ARG A 119 -17.38 -5.91 0.39
N PRO A 120 -17.24 -6.20 -0.92
CA PRO A 120 -16.02 -5.89 -1.66
C PRO A 120 -15.72 -4.38 -1.61
N VAL A 121 -14.44 -4.03 -1.53
CA VAL A 121 -13.97 -2.64 -1.59
C VAL A 121 -12.78 -2.60 -2.53
N PHE A 122 -12.87 -1.77 -3.57
CA PHE A 122 -11.75 -1.60 -4.46
C PHE A 122 -10.67 -0.72 -3.81
N LEU A 123 -9.46 -1.25 -3.68
CA LEU A 123 -8.34 -0.56 -3.04
C LEU A 123 -7.42 0.02 -4.12
N TRP A 124 -7.05 1.30 -3.98
CA TRP A 124 -6.16 1.96 -4.93
C TRP A 124 -5.17 2.92 -4.26
N ASN A 125 -4.05 3.21 -4.94
CA ASN A 125 -3.08 4.22 -4.53
C ASN A 125 -2.99 5.33 -5.58
N VAL A 126 -3.11 6.60 -5.17
CA VAL A 126 -2.94 7.76 -6.08
C VAL A 126 -1.57 7.72 -6.76
N PHE A 127 -0.54 7.35 -6.00
CA PHE A 127 0.80 7.10 -6.48
C PHE A 127 1.12 5.60 -6.36
N PRO A 128 0.85 4.78 -7.39
CA PRO A 128 0.98 3.32 -7.33
C PRO A 128 2.44 2.84 -7.40
N LEU A 129 3.38 3.59 -6.84
CA LEU A 129 4.79 3.23 -6.70
C LEU A 129 5.21 3.41 -5.24
N HIS A 130 6.41 2.95 -4.88
CA HIS A 130 6.93 3.11 -3.53
C HIS A 130 7.98 4.23 -3.47
N PRO A 131 7.68 5.42 -2.92
CA PRO A 131 8.66 6.49 -2.77
C PRO A 131 9.73 6.13 -1.72
N HIS A 132 10.96 6.60 -1.94
CA HIS A 132 12.07 6.43 -1.00
C HIS A 132 12.93 7.70 -0.91
N ALA A 133 13.59 7.91 0.25
CA ALA A 133 14.42 9.09 0.48
C ALA A 133 15.59 9.25 -0.52
N SER A 134 15.93 10.49 -0.85
CA SER A 134 17.00 10.86 -1.78
C SER A 134 18.40 10.78 -1.12
N GLY A 135 19.39 10.21 -1.83
CA GLY A 135 20.82 10.23 -1.42
C GLY A 135 21.66 8.98 -1.79
N GLY A 136 22.49 9.09 -2.85
CA GLY A 136 23.52 8.12 -3.32
C GLY A 136 23.17 7.37 -4.64
N PRO A 137 24.14 6.73 -5.34
CA PRO A 137 24.05 6.46 -6.78
C PRO A 137 23.00 5.39 -7.15
N LEU A 138 21.87 5.86 -7.73
CA LEU A 138 20.90 5.22 -8.66
C LEU A 138 20.27 3.83 -8.36
N PRO A 139 19.15 3.42 -9.03
CA PRO A 139 18.04 4.24 -9.52
C PRO A 139 16.65 3.84 -8.96
N ASN A 140 16.50 2.78 -8.16
CA ASN A 140 15.17 2.27 -7.75
C ASN A 140 15.29 1.43 -6.47
N ARG A 141 15.44 2.08 -5.31
CA ARG A 141 15.96 1.43 -4.09
C ARG A 141 14.96 0.49 -3.44
N CYS A 142 15.31 -0.78 -3.41
CA CYS A 142 14.86 -1.69 -2.37
C CYS A 142 15.46 -1.22 -1.04
N HIS A 143 14.66 -0.99 0.02
CA HIS A 143 15.27 -0.77 1.33
C HIS A 143 15.97 -2.08 1.75
N SER A 144 17.29 -2.12 1.72
CA SER A 144 18.01 -3.25 2.30
C SER A 144 17.77 -3.29 3.81
N ARG A 145 18.00 -4.46 4.43
CA ARG A 145 17.71 -4.77 5.85
C ARG A 145 18.24 -3.75 6.88
N SER A 146 19.14 -2.83 6.52
CA SER A 146 19.83 -1.91 7.42
C SER A 146 19.22 -0.51 7.58
N ARG A 147 18.11 -0.17 6.90
CA ARG A 147 17.54 1.20 6.98
C ARG A 147 16.07 1.24 7.39
N THR A 148 15.85 1.07 8.68
CA THR A 148 14.62 1.51 9.39
C THR A 148 14.80 2.96 9.85
N ALA A 149 15.00 3.90 8.92
CA ALA A 149 14.92 5.32 9.28
C ALA A 149 13.45 5.74 9.12
N GLY A 150 12.77 5.91 10.26
CA GLY A 150 11.39 6.36 10.31
C GLY A 150 11.22 7.68 9.56
N PHE A 151 10.07 7.82 8.88
CA PHE A 151 9.61 9.12 8.42
C PHE A 151 9.63 10.10 9.60
N PRO A 152 10.24 11.29 9.48
CA PRO A 152 9.93 12.35 10.43
C PRO A 152 8.43 12.65 10.33
N PRO A 153 7.71 12.77 11.46
CA PRO A 153 6.31 13.17 11.43
C PRO A 153 6.18 14.52 10.72
N PRO A 154 5.07 14.79 10.02
CA PRO A 154 4.83 16.10 9.44
C PRO A 154 4.90 17.17 10.54
N PRO A 155 5.43 18.37 10.25
CA PRO A 155 5.49 19.44 11.23
C PRO A 155 4.08 19.72 11.73
N ARG A 156 3.89 19.67 13.06
CA ARG A 156 2.65 20.13 13.69
C ARG A 156 2.38 21.54 13.21
N MET A 157 1.22 21.79 12.59
CA MET A 157 0.72 23.15 12.45
C MET A 157 0.42 23.67 13.86
N ALA A 158 1.40 24.34 14.45
CA ALA A 158 1.23 25.11 15.67
C ALA A 158 0.47 26.39 15.31
N GLY A 159 -0.66 26.63 15.97
CA GLY A 159 -1.25 27.96 16.05
C GLY A 159 -2.65 28.14 15.45
N LEU A 160 -3.61 27.31 15.84
CA LEU A 160 -4.98 27.81 16.04
C LEU A 160 -5.18 27.90 17.55
N GLY A 161 -5.33 29.13 18.04
CA GLY A 161 -5.33 29.48 19.45
C GLY A 161 -6.46 28.81 20.22
N THR A 162 -6.11 28.26 21.38
CA THR A 162 -7.06 27.97 22.43
C THR A 162 -7.13 29.18 23.37
N ALA A 163 -8.29 29.85 23.36
CA ALA A 163 -8.69 30.83 24.37
C ALA A 163 -8.82 30.15 25.76
N PRO A 164 -8.78 30.91 26.87
CA PRO A 164 -8.37 30.41 28.18
C PRO A 164 -9.46 29.64 28.94
N SER A 165 -8.97 28.73 29.78
CA SER A 165 -9.68 27.87 30.70
C SER A 165 -10.58 28.63 31.69
N HIS A 166 -11.87 28.30 31.73
CA HIS A 166 -12.71 28.52 32.91
C HIS A 166 -12.81 27.20 33.70
N HIS A 167 -12.06 27.12 34.80
CA HIS A 167 -12.27 26.14 35.86
C HIS A 167 -13.42 26.63 36.76
N GLY A 168 -14.64 26.12 36.54
CA GLY A 168 -15.74 26.19 37.50
C GLY A 168 -15.95 24.82 38.11
N ARG A 169 -15.55 24.66 39.37
CA ARG A 169 -15.69 23.43 40.16
C ARG A 169 -17.16 23.11 40.39
N TYR A 170 -17.58 21.91 40.03
CA TYR A 170 -18.74 21.25 40.62
C TYR A 170 -18.24 20.17 41.59
N HIS A 171 -18.55 20.33 42.87
CA HIS A 171 -18.73 19.21 43.79
C HIS A 171 -19.86 19.55 44.75
N GLU A 172 -20.90 18.72 44.69
CA GLU A 172 -22.04 18.64 45.60
C GLU A 172 -21.64 18.04 46.96
N GLY A 173 -22.40 18.36 48.00
CA GLY A 173 -22.79 17.33 48.97
C GLY A 173 -22.81 17.72 50.46
N ARG A 174 -24.04 17.95 50.94
CA ARG A 174 -24.56 17.93 52.33
C ARG A 174 -24.29 19.12 53.24
#